data_AF-F8X551-F1
#
_entry.id   AF-F8X551-F1
#
_cell.length_a   1.000
_cell.length_b   1.000
_cell.length_c   1.000
_cell.angle_alpha   90.00
_cell.angle_beta   90.00
_cell.angle_gamma   90.00
#
_symmetry.space_group_name_H-M   'P 1'
#
loop_
_entity.id
_entity.type
_entity.pdbx_description
1 polymer ?
#
loop_
_entity_poly.entity_id
_entity_poly.type
_entity_poly.pdbx_seq_one_letter_code
_entity_poly.pdbx_strand_id
1 'polypeptide(L)'
;MSQDLQDISNLIRNETDEGGNTKERIASAFDTVNTDKLDSGGSTKTGAQLDTEFTQNGIKLQYGTNRLNPNYSDGFNKGLDTNGNIITSPGWYVTPLIRWDGETSLLCQRYRLSCQYDASGKFVAGSYNITSSGSTELNITVNKASGAVYMRMMLPMTNKDISMIVTGTVMPSPYVPFKQVVSTDLNGGTTEFIPNISIDEK
;
A
#
# COMPACT_ATOMS: atom_id res chain seq x y z
N MET A 1 20.88 -10.08 -61.07
CA MET A 1 20.93 -9.51 -59.70
C MET A 1 20.05 -10.40 -58.84
N SER A 2 20.54 -10.92 -57.71
CA SER A 2 19.72 -11.84 -56.89
C SER A 2 18.52 -11.11 -56.29
N GLN A 3 17.44 -11.83 -56.02
CA GLN A 3 16.23 -11.29 -55.42
C GLN A 3 16.56 -10.55 -54.10
N ASP A 4 17.45 -11.13 -53.30
CA ASP A 4 17.91 -10.55 -52.03
C ASP A 4 18.54 -9.16 -52.21
N LEU A 5 19.27 -8.91 -53.31
CA LEU A 5 19.87 -7.60 -53.58
C LEU A 5 18.82 -6.58 -54.04
N GLN A 6 17.73 -7.01 -54.67
CA GLN A 6 16.60 -6.14 -55.00
C GLN A 6 15.82 -5.76 -53.74
N ASP A 7 15.59 -6.73 -52.85
CA ASP A 7 14.84 -6.52 -51.61
C ASP A 7 15.60 -5.57 -50.67
N ILE A 8 16.93 -5.72 -50.55
CA ILE A 8 17.78 -4.80 -49.79
C ILE A 8 17.78 -3.40 -50.42
N SER A 9 17.87 -3.29 -51.75
CA SER A 9 17.84 -1.98 -52.42
C SER A 9 16.49 -1.26 -52.25
N ASN A 10 15.39 -1.99 -52.21
CA ASN A 10 14.05 -1.42 -52.01
C ASN A 10 13.86 -0.96 -50.57
N LEU A 11 14.38 -1.72 -49.60
CA LEU A 11 14.35 -1.34 -48.19
C LEU A 11 15.12 -0.03 -47.95
N ILE A 12 16.30 0.12 -48.53
CA ILE A 12 17.14 1.33 -48.39
C ILE A 12 16.47 2.56 -49.03
N ARG A 13 15.83 2.39 -50.20
CA ARG A 13 15.10 3.49 -50.86
C ARG A 13 13.92 3.96 -50.00
N ASN A 14 13.13 3.02 -49.46
CA ASN A 14 12.00 3.34 -48.61
C ASN A 14 12.43 4.08 -47.33
N GLU A 15 13.58 3.76 -46.73
CA GLU A 15 14.11 4.51 -45.58
C GLU A 15 14.57 5.93 -45.95
N THR A 16 15.06 6.12 -47.18
CA THR A 16 15.54 7.42 -47.67
C THR A 16 14.37 8.35 -48.01
N ASP A 17 13.28 7.81 -48.57
CA ASP A 17 12.08 8.56 -48.96
C ASP A 17 11.20 8.92 -47.75
N GLU A 18 11.22 8.12 -46.68
CA GLU A 18 10.52 8.40 -45.41
C GLU A 18 11.33 9.27 -44.43
N GLY A 19 12.45 9.86 -44.88
CA GLY A 19 13.24 10.81 -44.10
C GLY A 19 14.11 10.20 -43.00
N GLY A 20 14.43 8.90 -43.06
CA GLY A 20 15.33 8.24 -42.11
C GLY A 20 14.77 8.07 -40.69
N ASN A 21 13.45 8.15 -40.53
CA ASN A 21 12.78 8.12 -39.22
C ASN A 21 12.63 6.70 -38.63
N THR A 22 13.25 5.66 -39.20
CA THR A 22 13.13 4.27 -38.71
C THR A 22 13.51 4.18 -37.22
N LYS A 23 14.53 4.92 -36.78
CA LYS A 23 14.90 5.01 -35.37
C LYS A 23 13.82 5.67 -34.52
N GLU A 24 13.15 6.70 -35.02
CA GLU A 24 12.06 7.40 -34.34
C GLU A 24 10.77 6.57 -34.31
N ARG A 25 10.49 5.78 -35.35
CA ARG A 25 9.38 4.83 -35.41
C ARG A 25 9.58 3.62 -34.50
N ILE A 26 10.82 3.14 -34.39
CA ILE A 26 11.18 2.10 -33.42
C ILE A 26 11.11 2.68 -32.01
N ALA A 27 11.62 3.90 -31.77
CA ALA A 27 11.50 4.57 -30.48
C ALA A 27 10.05 4.82 -30.08
N SER A 28 9.19 5.27 -31.01
CA SER A 28 7.76 5.48 -30.75
C SER A 28 6.98 4.17 -30.60
N ALA A 29 7.39 3.10 -31.26
CA ALA A 29 6.84 1.75 -31.03
C ALA A 29 7.24 1.22 -29.65
N PHE A 30 8.48 1.46 -29.19
CA PHE A 30 8.90 1.12 -27.83
C PHE A 30 8.19 1.98 -26.77
N ASP A 31 7.98 3.27 -27.02
CA ASP A 31 7.19 4.14 -26.15
C ASP A 31 5.71 3.72 -26.13
N THR A 32 5.12 3.36 -27.27
CA THR A 32 3.75 2.82 -27.33
C THR A 32 3.64 1.49 -26.58
N VAL A 33 4.63 0.58 -26.71
CA VAL A 33 4.65 -0.69 -25.96
C VAL A 33 4.90 -0.45 -24.46
N ASN A 34 5.65 0.57 -24.06
CA ASN A 34 5.80 0.96 -22.66
C ASN A 34 4.53 1.63 -22.13
N THR A 35 3.83 2.40 -22.96
CA THR A 35 2.55 3.04 -22.62
C THR A 35 1.44 1.99 -22.51
N ASP A 36 1.37 1.02 -23.43
CA ASP A 36 0.45 -0.13 -23.35
C ASP A 36 0.81 -1.08 -22.19
N LYS A 37 2.08 -1.19 -21.80
CA LYS A 37 2.47 -1.92 -20.57
C LYS A 37 2.16 -1.16 -19.28
N LEU A 38 2.05 0.17 -19.35
CA LEU A 38 1.57 1.01 -18.25
C LEU A 38 0.03 1.09 -18.20
N ASP A 39 -0.65 0.96 -19.35
CA ASP A 39 -2.12 1.03 -19.47
C ASP A 39 -2.85 -0.32 -19.49
N SER A 40 -2.14 -1.46 -19.59
CA SER A 40 -2.76 -2.80 -19.51
C SER A 40 -2.88 -3.40 -18.09
N GLY A 41 -2.83 -2.55 -17.06
CA GLY A 41 -3.13 -2.97 -15.68
C GLY A 41 -3.72 -1.90 -14.76
N GLY A 42 -3.88 -0.67 -15.22
CA GLY A 42 -4.35 0.45 -14.43
C GLY A 42 -5.80 0.80 -14.76
N SER A 43 -6.76 0.03 -14.24
CA SER A 43 -8.13 0.54 -14.15
C SER A 43 -8.07 1.88 -13.43
N THR A 44 -8.54 2.95 -14.08
CA THR A 44 -8.76 4.26 -13.48
C THR A 44 -9.80 4.12 -12.37
N LYS A 45 -9.36 3.71 -11.17
CA LYS A 45 -10.27 3.51 -10.03
C LYS A 45 -10.59 4.87 -9.46
N THR A 46 -11.77 5.38 -9.82
CA THR A 46 -12.36 6.56 -9.22
C THR A 46 -12.61 6.32 -7.73
N GLY A 47 -11.97 7.14 -6.89
CA GLY A 47 -12.44 7.62 -5.59
C GLY A 47 -12.65 6.65 -4.40
N ALA A 48 -12.76 5.33 -4.57
CA ALA A 48 -13.13 4.45 -3.45
C ALA A 48 -12.55 3.00 -3.47
N GLN A 49 -11.63 2.67 -4.37
CA GLN A 49 -11.20 1.27 -4.62
C GLN A 49 -9.69 0.97 -4.61
N LEU A 50 -8.84 1.84 -4.06
CA LEU A 50 -7.40 1.56 -3.93
C LEU A 50 -6.88 1.96 -2.55
N ASP A 51 -7.12 1.12 -1.54
CA ASP A 51 -6.15 1.01 -0.45
C ASP A 51 -5.06 0.04 -0.93
N THR A 52 -3.83 0.54 -0.92
CA THR A 52 -2.67 0.12 -1.72
C THR A 52 -2.45 -1.40 -1.81
N GLU A 53 -2.30 -1.92 -3.03
CA GLU A 53 -1.82 -3.28 -3.29
C GLU A 53 -0.32 -3.35 -2.94
N PHE A 54 0.09 -4.30 -2.09
CA PHE A 54 1.50 -4.59 -1.88
C PHE A 54 1.79 -6.08 -2.04
N THR A 55 3.00 -6.40 -2.50
CA THR A 55 3.42 -7.77 -2.75
C THR A 55 4.21 -8.33 -1.58
N GLN A 56 3.77 -9.45 -1.01
CA GLN A 56 4.52 -10.23 -0.03
C GLN A 56 4.67 -11.67 -0.53
N ASN A 57 5.91 -12.16 -0.67
CA ASN A 57 6.20 -13.52 -1.15
C ASN A 57 5.49 -13.90 -2.47
N GLY A 58 5.28 -12.94 -3.37
CA GLY A 58 4.58 -13.14 -4.65
C GLY A 58 3.04 -13.03 -4.58
N ILE A 59 2.47 -12.83 -3.39
CA ILE A 59 1.03 -12.65 -3.17
C ILE A 59 0.72 -11.16 -3.13
N LYS A 60 -0.34 -10.74 -3.85
CA LYS A 60 -0.89 -9.38 -3.74
C LYS A 60 -1.82 -9.30 -2.53
N LEU A 61 -1.51 -8.42 -1.60
CA LEU A 61 -2.34 -8.11 -0.45
C LEU A 61 -2.97 -6.74 -0.68
N GLN A 62 -4.28 -6.66 -0.49
CA GLN A 62 -5.03 -5.42 -0.54
C GLN A 62 -5.81 -5.26 0.77
N TYR A 63 -5.62 -4.13 1.44
CA TYR A 63 -6.49 -3.75 2.54
C TYR A 63 -7.81 -3.21 1.99
N GLY A 64 -8.91 -3.41 2.71
CA GLY A 64 -10.11 -2.61 2.52
C GLY A 64 -9.93 -1.20 3.10
N THR A 65 -11.01 -0.42 3.06
CA THR A 65 -11.07 0.97 3.55
C THR A 65 -10.52 1.17 4.96
N ASN A 66 -10.69 0.19 5.85
CA ASN A 66 -10.06 0.17 7.16
C ASN A 66 -8.85 -0.78 7.17
N ARG A 67 -7.68 -0.23 7.52
CA ARG A 67 -6.39 -0.93 7.60
C ARG A 67 -6.10 -1.55 8.96
N LEU A 68 -6.93 -1.25 9.98
CA LEU A 68 -6.74 -1.78 11.33
C LEU A 68 -7.33 -3.19 11.43
N ASN A 69 -6.49 -4.21 11.45
CA ASN A 69 -6.93 -5.58 11.75
C ASN A 69 -7.20 -5.74 13.26
N PRO A 70 -8.42 -5.98 13.75
CA PRO A 70 -8.69 -6.15 15.18
C PRO A 70 -8.39 -7.55 15.72
N ASN A 71 -8.05 -8.51 14.84
CA ASN A 71 -7.88 -9.93 15.16
C ASN A 71 -6.40 -10.39 15.12
N TYR A 72 -5.46 -9.47 14.95
CA TYR A 72 -4.02 -9.79 15.01
C TYR A 72 -3.64 -10.11 16.47
N SER A 73 -3.57 -11.41 16.79
CA SER A 73 -3.38 -11.93 18.15
C SER A 73 -2.07 -11.49 18.77
N ASP A 74 -1.02 -11.35 17.97
CA ASP A 74 0.33 -11.00 18.44
C ASP A 74 0.40 -9.58 18.99
N GLY A 75 -0.56 -8.74 18.62
CA GLY A 75 -0.77 -7.40 19.14
C GLY A 75 -1.46 -7.36 20.51
N PHE A 76 -2.02 -8.47 20.99
CA PHE A 76 -2.81 -8.47 22.23
C PHE A 76 -1.91 -8.37 23.46
N ASN A 77 -2.28 -7.50 24.39
CA ASN A 77 -1.50 -7.20 25.59
C ASN A 77 -0.07 -6.74 25.27
N LYS A 78 0.08 -6.02 24.15
CA LYS A 78 1.31 -5.36 23.73
C LYS A 78 1.15 -3.85 23.79
N GLY A 79 2.25 -3.16 24.00
CA GLY A 79 2.37 -1.71 23.88
C GLY A 79 3.50 -1.33 22.93
N LEU A 80 3.55 -0.06 22.57
CA LEU A 80 4.69 0.55 21.90
C LEU A 80 5.41 1.47 22.91
N ASP A 81 6.72 1.38 22.97
CA ASP A 81 7.53 2.38 23.67
C ASP A 81 7.78 3.62 22.79
N THR A 82 8.44 4.63 23.36
CA THR A 82 8.75 5.90 22.66
C THR A 82 9.65 5.73 21.43
N ASN A 83 10.32 4.58 21.30
CA ASN A 83 11.22 4.24 20.19
C ASN A 83 10.56 3.27 19.19
N GLY A 84 9.25 3.02 19.32
CA GLY A 84 8.52 2.09 18.47
C GLY A 84 8.81 0.61 18.73
N ASN A 85 9.46 0.26 19.83
CA ASN A 85 9.63 -1.15 20.17
C ASN A 85 8.32 -1.72 20.74
N ILE A 86 8.03 -2.96 20.39
CA ILE A 86 6.92 -3.70 20.98
C ILE A 86 7.34 -4.19 22.37
N ILE A 87 6.55 -3.81 23.38
CA ILE A 87 6.74 -4.22 24.77
C ILE A 87 5.51 -4.97 25.29
N THR A 88 5.68 -5.77 26.33
CA THR A 88 4.53 -6.38 27.03
C THR A 88 3.79 -5.30 27.82
N SER A 89 2.49 -5.16 27.57
CA SER A 89 1.65 -4.16 28.22
C SER A 89 0.19 -4.65 28.30
N PRO A 90 -0.23 -5.26 29.42
CA PRO A 90 -1.60 -5.77 29.58
C PRO A 90 -2.66 -4.69 29.39
N GLY A 91 -3.77 -5.04 28.73
CA GLY A 91 -4.87 -4.12 28.44
C GLY A 91 -4.66 -3.23 27.22
N TRP A 92 -3.53 -3.35 26.52
CA TRP A 92 -3.23 -2.63 25.29
C TRP A 92 -3.19 -3.56 24.08
N TYR A 93 -3.48 -2.97 22.93
CA TYR A 93 -3.44 -3.58 21.62
C TYR A 93 -2.46 -2.82 20.73
N VAL A 94 -1.58 -3.55 20.04
CA VAL A 94 -0.71 -3.01 18.98
C VAL A 94 -1.13 -3.60 17.65
N THR A 95 -1.41 -2.74 16.66
CA THR A 95 -1.73 -3.21 15.31
C THR A 95 -0.58 -4.03 14.72
N PRO A 96 -0.83 -4.88 13.70
CA PRO A 96 0.26 -5.40 12.87
C PRO A 96 1.08 -4.26 12.26
N LEU A 97 2.22 -4.60 11.65
CA LEU A 97 3.00 -3.65 10.88
C LEU A 97 2.22 -3.29 9.60
N ILE A 98 1.53 -2.16 9.61
CA ILE A 98 0.66 -1.71 8.51
C ILE A 98 1.54 -1.03 7.46
N ARG A 99 1.46 -1.52 6.22
CA ARG A 99 2.10 -0.86 5.07
C ARG A 99 1.45 0.49 4.79
N TRP A 100 2.28 1.50 4.57
CA TRP A 100 1.87 2.87 4.29
C TRP A 100 2.71 3.45 3.15
N ASP A 101 2.52 2.93 1.94
CA ASP A 101 2.99 3.49 0.68
C ASP A 101 1.84 4.15 -0.07
N GLY A 102 2.07 5.39 -0.53
CA GLY A 102 1.03 6.20 -1.17
C GLY A 102 0.73 7.48 -0.39
N GLU A 103 -0.16 7.40 0.59
CA GLU A 103 -0.78 8.60 1.16
C GLU A 103 0.17 9.43 2.02
N THR A 104 0.00 10.75 1.98
CA THR A 104 0.75 11.70 2.83
C THR A 104 0.25 11.71 4.28
N SER A 105 -0.98 11.27 4.52
CA SER A 105 -1.61 11.20 5.83
C SER A 105 -2.65 10.07 5.89
N LEU A 106 -2.87 9.53 7.08
CA LEU A 106 -3.98 8.64 7.38
C LEU A 106 -4.85 9.26 8.48
N LEU A 107 -6.14 8.95 8.44
CA LEU A 107 -7.04 9.27 9.54
C LEU A 107 -7.13 8.09 10.49
N CYS A 108 -6.89 8.38 11.76
CA CYS A 108 -6.77 7.41 12.82
C CYS A 108 -7.73 7.76 13.95
N GLN A 109 -8.31 6.76 14.60
CA GLN A 109 -9.17 6.93 15.77
C GLN A 109 -8.63 6.19 16.98
N ARG A 110 -9.02 6.67 18.17
CA ARG A 110 -9.07 5.84 19.39
C ARG A 110 -7.75 5.18 19.81
N TYR A 111 -6.64 5.80 19.42
CA TYR A 111 -5.30 5.35 19.75
C TYR A 111 -4.61 6.26 20.78
N ARG A 112 -3.50 5.75 21.31
CA ARG A 112 -2.64 6.43 22.28
C ARG A 112 -1.30 6.84 21.68
N LEU A 113 -0.67 5.94 20.93
CA LEU A 113 0.62 6.17 20.28
C LEU A 113 0.58 5.61 18.85
N SER A 114 1.10 6.35 17.90
CA SER A 114 1.43 5.86 16.56
C SER A 114 2.94 5.91 16.35
N CYS A 115 3.51 4.86 15.78
CA CYS A 115 4.92 4.76 15.43
C CYS A 115 5.05 4.43 13.95
N GLN A 116 6.04 5.02 13.31
CA GLN A 116 6.33 4.87 11.88
C GLN A 116 7.72 4.27 11.72
N TYR A 117 7.87 3.42 10.71
CA TYR A 117 9.09 2.65 10.46
C TYR A 117 9.47 2.73 9.00
N ASP A 118 10.77 2.65 8.70
CA ASP A 118 11.28 2.59 7.32
C ASP A 118 11.10 1.19 6.70
N ALA A 119 11.55 1.02 5.45
CA ALA A 119 11.43 -0.25 4.73
C ALA A 119 12.13 -1.44 5.41
N SER A 120 13.09 -1.19 6.29
CA SER A 120 13.83 -2.20 7.06
C SER A 120 13.21 -2.49 8.43
N GLY A 121 12.10 -1.85 8.78
CA GLY A 121 11.45 -1.97 10.08
C GLY A 121 12.06 -1.09 11.17
N LYS A 122 13.00 -0.20 10.83
CA LYS A 122 13.62 0.70 11.82
C LYS A 122 12.70 1.88 12.11
N PHE A 123 12.58 2.26 13.38
CA PHE A 123 11.81 3.42 13.81
C PHE A 123 12.27 4.72 13.15
N VAL A 124 11.29 5.49 12.66
CA VAL A 124 11.47 6.79 11.99
C VAL A 124 10.88 7.92 12.82
N ALA A 125 9.64 7.76 13.29
CA ALA A 125 8.92 8.80 14.02
C ALA A 125 7.79 8.21 14.87
N GLY A 126 7.40 8.92 15.93
CA GLY A 126 6.27 8.56 16.78
C GLY A 126 5.46 9.77 17.19
N SER A 127 4.15 9.59 17.38
CA SER A 127 3.25 10.64 17.84
C SER A 127 2.32 10.12 18.93
N TYR A 128 2.30 10.84 20.06
CA TYR A 128 1.40 10.57 21.17
C TYR A 128 0.11 11.36 21.01
N ASN A 129 -1.04 10.68 21.11
CA ASN A 129 -2.29 11.35 21.42
C ASN A 129 -2.47 11.39 22.94
N ILE A 130 -2.46 12.60 23.52
CA ILE A 130 -2.36 12.84 24.97
C ILE A 130 -3.65 12.50 25.73
N THR A 131 -4.78 12.29 25.06
CA THR A 131 -6.03 11.91 25.75
C THR A 131 -5.85 10.63 26.56
N SER A 132 -6.03 10.73 27.87
CA SER A 132 -5.52 9.85 28.93
C SER A 132 -6.10 8.42 28.97
N SER A 133 -6.82 7.99 27.94
CA SER A 133 -7.52 6.70 27.90
C SER A 133 -7.74 6.18 26.48
N GLY A 134 -6.91 6.60 25.51
CA GLY A 134 -7.21 6.42 24.09
C GLY A 134 -8.22 7.48 23.65
N SER A 135 -8.00 8.07 22.48
CA SER A 135 -8.79 9.20 22.05
C SER A 135 -10.28 8.86 21.89
N THR A 136 -11.17 9.61 22.53
CA THR A 136 -12.59 9.62 22.13
C THR A 136 -12.79 10.37 20.82
N GLU A 137 -11.78 11.10 20.36
CA GLU A 137 -11.82 11.84 19.11
C GLU A 137 -11.88 10.85 17.94
N LEU A 138 -12.89 11.09 17.11
CA LEU A 138 -13.17 10.29 15.95
C LEU A 138 -12.28 10.66 14.76
N ASN A 139 -11.37 11.62 14.87
CA ASN A 139 -10.58 12.01 13.70
C ASN A 139 -9.24 12.64 14.10
N ILE A 140 -8.17 11.85 14.01
CA ILE A 140 -6.81 12.34 14.18
C ILE A 140 -6.05 12.06 12.90
N THR A 141 -5.58 13.13 12.25
CA THR A 141 -4.70 13.00 11.09
C THR A 141 -3.28 12.66 11.55
N VAL A 142 -2.77 11.51 11.11
CA VAL A 142 -1.38 11.11 11.26
C VAL A 142 -0.67 11.39 9.95
N ASN A 143 0.32 12.29 9.98
CA ASN A 143 1.12 12.63 8.80
C ASN A 143 2.28 11.66 8.64
N LYS A 144 2.56 11.30 7.39
CA LYS A 144 3.65 10.40 7.05
C LYS A 144 4.99 11.12 7.20
N ALA A 145 5.89 10.56 7.99
CA ALA A 145 7.26 11.02 8.13
C ALA A 145 8.08 10.66 6.88
N SER A 146 9.08 11.48 6.56
CA SER A 146 10.00 11.20 5.46
C SER A 146 10.70 9.86 5.69
N GLY A 147 10.72 9.00 4.66
CA GLY A 147 11.32 7.67 4.74
C GLY A 147 10.47 6.59 5.44
N ALA A 148 9.32 6.96 6.03
CA ALA A 148 8.40 5.96 6.58
C ALA A 148 7.78 5.12 5.46
N VAL A 149 7.66 3.82 5.70
CA VAL A 149 7.04 2.82 4.82
C VAL A 149 5.99 2.02 5.58
N TYR A 150 6.11 1.93 6.89
CA TYR A 150 5.16 1.22 7.74
C TYR A 150 4.74 2.05 8.94
N MET A 151 3.64 1.62 9.57
CA MET A 151 3.19 2.15 10.85
C MET A 151 2.65 1.05 11.76
N ARG A 152 2.70 1.31 13.06
CA ARG A 152 1.95 0.61 14.08
C ARG A 152 1.20 1.61 14.96
N MET A 153 0.08 1.19 15.51
CA MET A 153 -0.68 1.98 16.49
C MET A 153 -0.91 1.18 17.75
N MET A 154 -0.77 1.84 18.89
CA MET A 154 -1.09 1.35 20.22
C MET A 154 -2.41 1.97 20.68
N LEU A 155 -3.35 1.15 21.11
CA LEU A 155 -4.68 1.55 21.58
C LEU A 155 -5.18 0.64 22.72
N PRO A 156 -6.11 1.08 23.57
CA PRO A 156 -6.68 0.23 24.61
C PRO A 156 -7.41 -0.97 24.01
N MET A 157 -7.31 -2.16 24.61
CA MET A 157 -7.98 -3.37 24.09
C MET A 157 -9.48 -3.18 23.85
N THR A 158 -10.17 -2.38 24.67
CA THR A 158 -11.59 -2.04 24.53
C THR A 158 -11.94 -1.31 23.23
N ASN A 159 -10.96 -0.70 22.58
CA ASN A 159 -11.15 0.10 21.38
C ASN A 159 -10.83 -0.67 20.09
N LYS A 160 -10.22 -1.87 20.16
CA LYS A 160 -9.68 -2.55 18.96
C LYS A 160 -10.74 -2.82 17.91
N ASP A 161 -11.96 -3.18 18.32
CA ASP A 161 -13.04 -3.60 17.41
C ASP A 161 -13.81 -2.41 16.80
N ILE A 162 -13.50 -1.19 17.23
CA ILE A 162 -14.21 0.04 16.89
C ILE A 162 -13.28 1.16 16.45
N SER A 163 -11.97 0.90 16.39
CA SER A 163 -10.96 1.83 15.89
C SER A 163 -10.76 1.62 14.39
N MET A 164 -10.45 2.71 13.69
CA MET A 164 -10.20 2.65 12.25
C MET A 164 -8.92 3.39 11.89
N ILE A 165 -8.26 2.89 10.85
CA ILE A 165 -7.16 3.55 10.14
C ILE A 165 -7.59 3.59 8.69
N VAL A 166 -7.89 4.79 8.18
CA VAL A 166 -8.49 4.97 6.85
C VAL A 166 -7.78 6.08 6.09
N THR A 167 -7.96 6.08 4.78
CA THR A 167 -7.57 7.17 3.89
C THR A 167 -8.67 8.24 3.81
N GLY A 168 -8.30 9.43 3.35
CA GLY A 168 -9.23 10.55 3.12
C GLY A 168 -9.13 11.67 4.15
N THR A 169 -10.10 12.58 4.13
CA THR A 169 -10.14 13.80 4.96
C THR A 169 -11.27 13.80 5.98
N VAL A 170 -12.25 12.90 5.81
CA VAL A 170 -13.39 12.72 6.71
C VAL A 170 -13.45 11.27 7.15
N MET A 171 -13.53 11.08 8.46
CA MET A 171 -13.71 9.75 9.02
C MET A 171 -15.10 9.18 8.68
N PRO A 172 -15.20 7.93 8.21
CA PRO A 172 -16.48 7.29 7.94
C PRO A 172 -17.38 7.18 9.19
N SER A 173 -18.67 7.44 8.98
CA SER A 173 -19.75 7.09 9.89
C SER A 173 -20.85 6.43 9.05
N PRO A 174 -21.21 5.15 9.29
CA PRO A 174 -20.85 4.30 10.43
C PRO A 174 -19.42 3.71 10.37
N TYR A 175 -19.04 2.97 11.42
CA TYR A 175 -17.80 2.17 11.48
C TYR A 175 -17.64 1.26 10.27
N VAL A 176 -16.43 1.19 9.72
CA VAL A 176 -16.06 0.32 8.61
C VAL A 176 -15.21 -0.85 9.14
N PRO A 177 -15.68 -2.11 8.99
CA PRO A 177 -14.92 -3.26 9.44
C PRO A 177 -13.65 -3.45 8.60
N PHE A 178 -12.59 -3.96 9.25
CA PHE A 178 -11.41 -4.43 8.57
C PHE A 178 -11.75 -5.47 7.50
N LYS A 179 -11.13 -5.34 6.34
CA LYS A 179 -11.19 -6.34 5.26
C LYS A 179 -9.79 -6.52 4.71
N GLN A 180 -9.40 -7.77 4.50
CA GLN A 180 -8.18 -8.12 3.79
C GLN A 180 -8.58 -8.94 2.57
N VAL A 181 -8.09 -8.53 1.40
CA VAL A 181 -8.24 -9.26 0.15
C VAL A 181 -6.86 -9.79 -0.22
N VAL A 182 -6.78 -11.10 -0.47
CA VAL A 182 -5.53 -11.76 -0.86
C VAL A 182 -5.71 -12.27 -2.29
N SER A 183 -4.79 -11.93 -3.19
CA SER A 183 -4.76 -12.49 -4.53
C SER A 183 -3.43 -13.20 -4.74
N THR A 184 -3.51 -14.47 -5.14
CA THR A 184 -2.37 -15.38 -5.25
C THR A 184 -1.62 -15.29 -6.57
N ASP A 185 -2.03 -14.43 -7.50
CA ASP A 185 -1.52 -14.51 -8.87
C ASP A 185 -1.21 -13.14 -9.49
N LEU A 186 -0.07 -13.11 -10.18
CA LEU A 186 0.29 -12.02 -11.09
C LEU A 186 -0.38 -12.19 -12.47
N ASN A 187 -1.01 -13.34 -12.78
CA ASN A 187 -1.64 -13.60 -14.08
C ASN A 187 -2.91 -14.52 -14.09
N GLY A 188 -3.47 -14.90 -12.94
CA GLY A 188 -4.61 -15.83 -12.86
C GLY A 188 -5.61 -15.43 -11.77
N GLY A 189 -6.84 -15.12 -12.18
CA GLY A 189 -7.85 -14.39 -11.39
C GLY A 189 -8.42 -15.04 -10.12
N THR A 190 -7.70 -15.89 -9.38
CA THR A 190 -8.14 -16.38 -8.08
C THR A 190 -7.87 -15.35 -6.99
N THR A 191 -8.93 -14.69 -6.54
CA THR A 191 -8.94 -13.88 -5.32
C THR A 191 -9.44 -14.75 -4.18
N GLU A 192 -8.61 -14.99 -3.18
CA GLU A 192 -9.01 -15.70 -1.96
C GLU A 192 -9.17 -14.70 -0.82
N PHE A 193 -10.33 -14.71 -0.18
CA PHE A 193 -10.53 -13.94 1.04
C PHE A 193 -9.94 -14.73 2.20
N ILE A 194 -8.74 -14.33 2.64
CA ILE A 194 -8.14 -14.90 3.84
C ILE A 194 -8.32 -13.88 4.97
N PRO A 195 -9.26 -14.10 5.90
CA PRO A 195 -9.27 -13.33 7.13
C PRO A 195 -8.03 -13.72 7.95
N ASN A 196 -7.29 -12.71 8.42
CA ASN A 196 -6.23 -12.85 9.44
C ASN A 196 -4.84 -13.32 8.95
N ILE A 197 -4.25 -12.69 7.93
CA ILE A 197 -2.79 -12.78 7.80
C ILE A 197 -2.14 -11.77 8.77
N SER A 198 -1.49 -12.34 9.79
CA SER A 198 -0.44 -11.69 10.56
C SER A 198 0.68 -11.32 9.58
N ILE A 199 0.91 -10.03 9.32
CA ILE A 199 2.10 -9.62 8.58
C ILE A 199 3.23 -9.64 9.59
N ASP A 200 3.72 -10.84 9.86
CA ASP A 200 4.86 -11.02 10.75
C ASP A 200 6.09 -10.36 10.12
N GLU A 201 6.81 -9.65 10.98
CA GLU A 201 8.05 -8.93 10.69
C GLU A 201 9.12 -9.93 10.22
N LYS A 202 9.81 -9.58 9.13
CA LYS A 202 11.10 -10.19 8.80
C LYS A 202 12.18 -9.68 9.74
#